data_AF-A0A855XGA0-F1
#
_entry.id   AF-A0A855XGA0-F1
#
_cell.length_a   1.000
_cell.length_b   1.000
_cell.length_c   1.000
_cell.angle_alpha   90.00
_cell.angle_beta   90.00
_cell.angle_gamma   90.00
#
_symmetry.space_group_name_H-M   'P 1'
#
loop_
_entity.id
_entity.type
_entity.pdbx_description
1 polymer ?
#
loop_
_entity_poly.entity_id
_entity_poly.type
_entity_poly.pdbx_seq_one_letter_code
_entity_poly.pdbx_strand_id
1 'polypeptide(L)'
;MKAVITEEVVQSMKQNFLLGYNMKEACEIEDISVSTWRHYEERHPDIRRKRKRWQAALEKQSKAILAKKVYEDKDADMAMYFVELAMRKETKKAANEVNRATAAKLRAEAKRIKAETAQINGEAGALKESTTIIDDIGAIEHAKDKDVKDD
;
A
#
# COMPACT_ATOMS: atom_id res chain seq x y z
N MET A 1 -28.68 8.77 26.03
CA MET A 1 -29.54 7.59 25.79
C MET A 1 -28.75 6.60 24.98
N LYS A 2 -28.78 5.29 25.30
CA LYS A 2 -28.30 4.28 24.34
C LYS A 2 -29.35 4.20 23.23
N ALA A 3 -29.00 4.54 22.00
CA ALA A 3 -29.88 4.34 20.86
C ALA A 3 -30.23 2.84 20.79
N VAL A 4 -31.51 2.52 20.93
CA VAL A 4 -32.00 1.15 20.83
C VAL A 4 -32.28 0.90 19.36
N ILE A 5 -31.57 -0.05 18.75
CA ILE A 5 -31.85 -0.47 17.38
C ILE A 5 -33.17 -1.24 17.40
N THR A 6 -34.20 -0.64 16.79
CA THR A 6 -35.52 -1.24 16.57
C THR A 6 -35.53 -2.06 15.28
N GLU A 7 -36.57 -2.86 15.08
CA GLU A 7 -36.75 -3.60 13.81
C GLU A 7 -36.90 -2.63 12.62
N GLU A 8 -37.52 -1.46 12.83
CA GLU A 8 -37.65 -0.41 11.80
C GLU A 8 -36.28 0.08 11.32
N VAL A 9 -35.36 0.35 12.25
CA VAL A 9 -33.97 0.73 11.93
C VAL A 9 -33.28 -0.39 11.16
N VAL A 10 -33.52 -1.66 11.51
CA VAL A 10 -32.94 -2.81 10.78
C VAL A 10 -33.47 -2.88 9.34
N GLN A 11 -34.76 -2.67 9.13
CA GLN A 11 -35.35 -2.67 7.79
C GLN A 11 -34.88 -1.48 6.95
N SER A 12 -34.74 -0.31 7.56
CA SER A 12 -34.20 0.87 6.88
C SER A 12 -32.73 0.67 6.49
N MET A 13 -31.91 0.16 7.41
CA MET A 13 -30.53 -0.24 7.14
C MET A 13 -30.43 -1.24 5.98
N LYS A 14 -31.31 -2.24 5.94
CA LYS A 14 -31.39 -3.18 4.82
C LYS A 14 -31.66 -2.46 3.50
N GLN A 15 -32.65 -1.56 3.44
CA GLN A 15 -32.94 -0.79 2.23
C GLN A 15 -31.71 0.02 1.79
N ASN A 16 -31.06 0.73 2.72
CA ASN A 16 -29.86 1.51 2.44
C ASN A 16 -28.75 0.63 1.82
N PHE A 17 -28.52 -0.57 2.36
CA PHE A 17 -27.55 -1.49 1.77
C PHE A 17 -27.94 -2.01 0.38
N LEU A 18 -29.22 -2.26 0.14
CA LEU A 18 -29.71 -2.67 -1.19
C LEU A 18 -29.57 -1.55 -2.22
N LEU A 19 -29.63 -0.29 -1.80
CA LEU A 19 -29.39 0.89 -2.64
C LEU A 19 -27.90 1.19 -2.86
N GLY A 20 -27.00 0.45 -2.18
CA GLY A 20 -25.55 0.56 -2.38
C GLY A 20 -24.83 1.45 -1.38
N TYR A 21 -25.52 1.99 -0.37
CA TYR A 21 -24.87 2.74 0.70
C TYR A 21 -23.92 1.85 1.49
N ASN A 22 -22.77 2.40 1.85
CA ASN A 22 -21.85 1.73 2.76
C ASN A 22 -22.36 1.82 4.22
N MET A 23 -21.74 1.06 5.14
CA MET A 23 -22.22 1.00 6.53
C MET A 23 -22.13 2.33 7.27
N LYS A 24 -21.18 3.20 6.92
CA LYS A 24 -21.06 4.52 7.53
C LYS A 24 -22.22 5.41 7.11
N GLU A 25 -22.45 5.50 5.80
CA GLU A 25 -23.55 6.28 5.21
C GLU A 25 -24.92 5.81 5.70
N ALA A 26 -25.15 4.49 5.71
CA ALA A 26 -26.40 3.94 6.20
C ALA A 26 -26.63 4.27 7.69
N CYS A 27 -25.58 4.21 8.52
CA CYS A 27 -25.69 4.61 9.93
C CYS A 27 -25.92 6.11 10.11
N GLU A 28 -25.34 6.95 9.26
CA GLU A 28 -25.56 8.41 9.26
C GLU A 28 -27.02 8.76 8.93
N ILE A 29 -27.64 8.06 7.98
CA ILE A 29 -29.05 8.24 7.62
C ILE A 29 -29.98 7.90 8.81
N GLU A 30 -29.66 6.84 9.55
CA GLU A 30 -30.44 6.40 10.71
C GLU A 30 -30.10 7.14 12.02
N ASP A 31 -29.21 8.14 11.95
CA ASP A 31 -28.69 8.87 13.12
C ASP A 31 -28.15 7.94 14.24
N ILE A 32 -27.46 6.86 13.83
CA ILE A 32 -26.79 5.93 14.75
C ILE A 32 -25.29 5.89 14.50
N SER A 33 -24.51 5.56 15.54
CA SER A 33 -23.10 5.31 15.34
C SER A 33 -22.85 3.92 14.74
N VAL A 34 -21.80 3.81 13.91
CA VAL A 34 -21.33 2.52 13.39
C VAL A 34 -20.99 1.53 14.52
N SER A 35 -20.49 2.03 15.67
CA SER A 35 -20.23 1.22 16.84
C SER A 35 -21.52 0.64 17.44
N THR A 36 -22.61 1.41 17.49
CA THR A 36 -23.92 0.96 17.96
C THR A 36 -24.45 -0.17 17.09
N TRP A 37 -24.35 -0.04 15.76
CA TRP A 37 -24.72 -1.10 14.83
C TRP A 37 -23.88 -2.38 15.01
N ARG A 38 -22.55 -2.25 15.13
CA ARG A 38 -21.67 -3.40 15.37
C ARG A 38 -22.00 -4.13 16.67
N HIS A 39 -22.27 -3.38 17.74
CA HIS A 39 -22.67 -3.94 19.02
C HIS A 39 -24.01 -4.69 18.94
N TYR A 40 -24.92 -4.21 18.11
CA TYR A 40 -26.16 -4.92 17.80
C TYR A 40 -25.91 -6.21 17.00
N GLU A 41 -25.02 -6.19 16.00
CA GLU A 41 -24.62 -7.38 15.22
C GLU A 41 -23.93 -8.45 16.08
N GLU A 42 -23.21 -8.07 17.13
CA GLU A 42 -22.58 -9.01 18.07
C GLU A 42 -23.62 -9.80 18.86
N ARG A 43 -24.74 -9.15 19.21
CA ARG A 43 -25.88 -9.79 19.89
C ARG A 43 -26.82 -10.52 18.94
N HIS A 44 -26.83 -10.14 17.66
CA HIS A 44 -27.67 -10.72 16.60
C HIS A 44 -26.79 -11.18 15.42
N PRO A 45 -26.07 -12.30 15.55
CA PRO A 45 -25.10 -12.75 14.56
C PRO A 45 -25.73 -13.12 13.20
N ASP A 46 -27.04 -13.40 13.17
CA ASP A 46 -27.79 -13.62 11.93
C ASP A 46 -27.92 -12.32 11.11
N ILE A 47 -28.11 -11.18 11.76
CA ILE A 47 -28.16 -9.85 11.11
C ILE A 47 -26.82 -9.55 10.45
N ARG A 48 -25.70 -9.86 11.10
CA ARG A 48 -24.37 -9.70 10.50
C ARG A 48 -24.23 -10.46 9.18
N ARG A 49 -24.75 -11.70 9.12
CA ARG A 49 -24.75 -12.51 7.89
C ARG A 49 -25.68 -11.90 6.84
N LYS A 50 -26.88 -11.47 7.23
CA LYS A 50 -27.86 -10.83 6.35
C LYS A 50 -27.33 -9.52 5.77
N ARG A 51 -26.74 -8.63 6.58
CA ARG A 51 -26.10 -7.38 6.11
C ARG A 51 -25.10 -7.64 5.01
N LYS A 52 -24.16 -8.58 5.19
CA LYS A 52 -23.17 -8.89 4.16
C LYS A 52 -23.85 -9.30 2.84
N ARG A 53 -24.98 -10.02 2.91
CA ARG A 53 -25.78 -10.36 1.72
C ARG A 53 -26.44 -9.13 1.12
N TRP A 54 -27.00 -8.24 1.93
CA TRP A 54 -27.62 -6.99 1.47
C TRP A 54 -26.61 -6.07 0.78
N GLN A 55 -25.43 -5.88 1.39
CA GLN A 55 -24.33 -5.09 0.80
C GLN A 55 -23.83 -5.66 -0.54
N ALA A 56 -23.82 -6.99 -0.67
CA ALA A 56 -23.44 -7.65 -1.92
C ALA A 56 -24.59 -7.77 -2.93
N ALA A 57 -25.83 -7.42 -2.56
CA ALA A 57 -27.00 -7.67 -3.38
C ALA A 57 -27.01 -6.78 -4.63
N LEU A 58 -26.70 -5.49 -4.47
CA LEU A 58 -26.66 -4.56 -5.59
C LEU A 58 -25.62 -5.01 -6.62
N GLU A 59 -24.41 -5.36 -6.18
CA GLU A 59 -23.36 -5.86 -7.07
C GLU A 59 -23.82 -7.11 -7.86
N LYS A 60 -24.48 -8.06 -7.17
CA LYS A 60 -25.02 -9.27 -7.81
C LYS A 60 -26.12 -8.95 -8.81
N GLN A 61 -27.04 -8.04 -8.45
CA GLN A 61 -28.12 -7.61 -9.34
C GLN A 61 -27.57 -6.88 -10.57
N SER A 62 -26.62 -5.96 -10.38
CA SER A 62 -25.94 -5.28 -11.48
C SER A 62 -25.26 -6.28 -12.41
N LYS A 63 -24.54 -7.27 -11.88
CA LYS A 63 -23.93 -8.34 -12.69
C LYS A 63 -24.97 -9.13 -13.50
N ALA A 64 -26.11 -9.47 -12.90
CA ALA A 64 -27.18 -10.16 -13.60
C ALA A 64 -27.79 -9.31 -14.73
N ILE A 65 -28.05 -8.02 -14.47
CA ILE A 65 -28.57 -7.08 -15.48
C ILE A 65 -27.58 -6.94 -16.64
N LEU A 66 -26.30 -6.80 -16.34
CA LEU A 66 -25.24 -6.69 -17.34
C LEU A 66 -25.11 -7.99 -18.17
N ALA A 67 -25.15 -9.14 -17.51
CA ALA A 67 -25.13 -10.43 -18.19
C ALA A 67 -26.33 -10.58 -19.13
N LYS A 68 -27.53 -10.18 -18.69
CA LYS A 68 -28.72 -10.16 -19.53
C LYS A 68 -28.53 -9.29 -20.78
N LYS A 69 -28.07 -8.04 -20.62
CA LYS A 69 -27.81 -7.15 -21.75
C LYS A 69 -26.85 -7.74 -22.78
N VAL A 70 -25.77 -8.36 -22.31
CA VAL A 70 -24.74 -8.91 -23.20
C VAL A 70 -25.18 -10.22 -23.85
N TYR A 71 -25.77 -11.15 -23.08
CA TYR A 71 -26.05 -12.51 -23.56
C TYR A 71 -27.43 -12.66 -24.18
N GLU A 72 -28.46 -12.02 -23.62
CA GLU A 72 -29.84 -12.10 -24.10
C GLU A 72 -30.10 -11.01 -25.14
N ASP A 73 -29.84 -9.75 -24.78
CA ASP A 73 -30.15 -8.60 -25.64
C ASP A 73 -29.10 -8.36 -26.74
N LYS A 74 -27.99 -9.11 -26.72
CA LYS A 74 -26.88 -9.03 -27.68
C LYS A 74 -26.32 -7.61 -27.87
N ASP A 75 -26.28 -6.83 -26.79
CA ASP A 75 -25.74 -5.48 -26.76
C ASP A 75 -24.22 -5.50 -27.01
N ALA A 76 -23.84 -5.27 -28.26
CA ALA A 76 -22.45 -5.33 -28.73
C ALA A 76 -21.59 -4.20 -28.13
N ASP A 77 -22.16 -3.03 -27.90
CA ASP A 77 -21.44 -1.88 -27.31
C ASP A 77 -21.08 -2.18 -25.85
N MET A 78 -22.02 -2.73 -25.09
CA MET A 78 -21.75 -3.18 -23.72
C MET A 78 -20.72 -4.32 -23.68
N ALA A 79 -20.77 -5.25 -24.63
CA ALA A 79 -19.77 -6.32 -24.72
C ALA A 79 -18.36 -5.75 -24.99
N MET A 80 -18.25 -4.82 -25.96
CA MET A 80 -17.00 -4.15 -26.30
C MET A 80 -16.44 -3.34 -25.13
N TYR A 81 -17.30 -2.59 -24.41
CA TYR A 81 -16.91 -1.88 -23.21
C TYR A 81 -16.22 -2.78 -22.17
N PHE A 82 -16.75 -3.99 -21.95
CA PHE A 82 -16.15 -4.94 -21.00
C PHE A 82 -14.80 -5.49 -21.48
N VAL A 83 -14.65 -5.75 -22.77
CA VAL A 83 -13.38 -6.17 -23.37
C VAL A 83 -12.33 -5.07 -23.18
N GLU A 84 -12.66 -3.83 -23.52
CA GLU A 84 -11.76 -2.69 -23.32
C GLU A 84 -11.37 -2.51 -21.84
N LEU A 85 -12.34 -2.61 -20.94
CA LEU A 85 -12.08 -2.49 -19.51
C LEU A 85 -11.13 -3.58 -19.01
N ALA A 86 -11.27 -4.82 -19.50
CA ALA A 86 -10.38 -5.91 -19.17
C ALA A 86 -8.96 -5.64 -19.68
N MET A 87 -8.81 -5.22 -20.94
CA MET A 87 -7.52 -4.84 -21.53
C MET A 87 -6.84 -3.70 -20.74
N ARG A 88 -7.59 -2.67 -20.34
CA ARG A 88 -7.06 -1.56 -19.52
C ARG A 88 -6.58 -2.04 -18.14
N LYS A 89 -7.25 -3.02 -17.52
CA LYS A 89 -6.82 -3.59 -16.24
C LYS A 89 -5.56 -4.42 -16.39
N GLU A 90 -5.46 -5.24 -17.43
CA GLU A 90 -4.27 -6.06 -17.69
C GLU A 90 -3.05 -5.20 -18.00
N THR A 91 -3.20 -4.21 -18.88
CA THR A 91 -2.12 -3.26 -19.19
C THR A 91 -1.62 -2.53 -17.95
N LYS A 92 -2.53 -2.05 -17.09
CA LYS A 92 -2.16 -1.42 -15.81
C LYS A 92 -1.45 -2.40 -14.87
N LYS A 93 -1.88 -3.67 -14.83
CA LYS A 93 -1.24 -4.71 -14.02
C LYS A 93 0.19 -4.99 -14.50
N ALA A 94 0.37 -5.18 -15.81
CA ALA A 94 1.67 -5.39 -16.42
C ALA A 94 2.63 -4.23 -16.15
N ALA A 95 2.16 -2.98 -16.33
CA ALA A 95 2.95 -1.79 -16.03
C ALA A 95 3.38 -1.72 -14.55
N ASN A 96 2.48 -2.07 -13.62
CA ASN A 96 2.80 -2.11 -12.19
C ASN A 96 3.83 -3.20 -11.85
N GLU A 97 3.77 -4.37 -12.51
CA GLU A 97 4.74 -5.45 -12.32
C GLU A 97 6.12 -5.03 -12.82
N VAL A 98 6.21 -4.42 -14.00
CA VAL A 98 7.47 -3.86 -14.53
C VAL A 98 8.03 -2.81 -13.57
N ASN A 99 7.22 -1.86 -13.13
CA ASN A 99 7.66 -0.82 -12.21
C ASN A 99 8.19 -1.38 -10.88
N ARG A 100 7.56 -2.43 -10.34
CA ARG A 100 8.03 -3.12 -9.13
C ARG A 100 9.37 -3.81 -9.36
N ALA A 101 9.52 -4.50 -10.49
CA ALA A 101 10.77 -5.16 -10.85
C ALA A 101 11.92 -4.15 -11.02
N THR A 102 11.66 -3.03 -11.71
CA THR A 102 12.62 -1.94 -11.86
C THR A 102 13.00 -1.31 -10.52
N ALA A 103 12.02 -1.04 -9.65
CA ALA A 103 12.28 -0.50 -8.31
C ALA A 103 13.11 -1.48 -7.45
N ALA A 104 12.91 -2.78 -7.59
CA ALA A 104 13.72 -3.79 -6.89
C ALA A 104 15.17 -3.78 -7.38
N LYS A 105 15.40 -3.70 -8.70
CA LYS A 105 16.75 -3.57 -9.28
C LYS A 105 17.45 -2.30 -8.80
N LEU A 106 16.78 -1.14 -8.90
CA LEU A 106 17.35 0.14 -8.45
C LEU A 106 17.68 0.14 -6.95
N ARG A 107 16.86 -0.51 -6.11
CA ARG A 107 17.17 -0.65 -4.68
C ARG A 107 18.38 -1.54 -4.43
N ALA A 108 18.52 -2.63 -5.18
CA ALA A 108 19.69 -3.50 -5.08
C ALA A 108 20.97 -2.77 -5.51
N GLU A 109 20.92 -2.03 -6.62
CA GLU A 109 22.02 -1.20 -7.10
C GLU A 109 22.36 -0.08 -6.10
N ALA A 110 21.37 0.65 -5.59
CA ALA A 110 21.60 1.68 -4.57
C ALA A 110 22.24 1.09 -3.29
N LYS A 111 21.88 -0.13 -2.89
CA LYS A 111 22.52 -0.82 -1.77
C LYS A 111 23.97 -1.20 -2.09
N ARG A 112 24.25 -1.67 -3.30
CA ARG A 112 25.61 -1.99 -3.77
C ARG A 112 26.49 -0.74 -3.79
N ILE A 113 26.02 0.35 -4.40
CA ILE A 113 26.73 1.62 -4.45
C ILE A 113 27.02 2.15 -3.03
N LYS A 114 26.04 2.06 -2.11
CA LYS A 114 26.27 2.44 -0.71
C LYS A 114 27.35 1.61 -0.03
N ALA A 115 27.39 0.29 -0.29
CA ALA A 115 28.41 -0.59 0.26
C ALA A 115 29.80 -0.28 -0.34
N GLU A 116 29.89 -0.11 -1.67
CA GLU A 116 31.12 0.27 -2.37
C GLU A 116 31.64 1.63 -1.88
N THR A 117 30.76 2.62 -1.72
CA THR A 117 31.14 3.95 -1.22
C THR A 117 31.65 3.89 0.24
N ALA A 118 31.04 3.05 1.07
CA ALA A 118 31.50 2.85 2.45
C ALA A 118 32.89 2.17 2.50
N GLN A 119 33.16 1.22 1.61
CA GLN A 119 34.48 0.60 1.47
C GLN A 119 35.53 1.61 1.01
N ILE A 120 35.25 2.37 -0.06
CA ILE A 120 36.15 3.40 -0.59
C ILE A 120 36.46 4.44 0.50
N ASN A 121 35.46 4.89 1.26
CA ASN A 121 35.68 5.84 2.34
C ASN A 121 36.49 5.24 3.51
N GLY A 122 36.31 3.96 3.82
CA GLY A 122 37.11 3.25 4.82
C GLY A 122 38.57 3.09 4.38
N GLU A 123 38.79 2.69 3.13
CA GLU A 123 40.13 2.57 2.53
C GLU A 123 40.84 3.93 2.43
N ALA A 124 40.12 4.98 2.04
CA ALA A 124 40.64 6.34 2.01
C ALA A 124 40.99 6.87 3.42
N GLY A 125 40.23 6.48 4.45
CA GLY A 125 40.56 6.77 5.85
C GLY A 125 41.85 6.11 6.30
N ALA A 126 41.99 4.80 6.02
CA ALA A 126 43.20 4.04 6.35
C ALA A 126 44.44 4.56 5.60
N LEU A 127 44.29 4.96 4.33
CA LEU A 127 45.38 5.54 3.56
C LEU A 127 45.84 6.89 4.14
N LYS A 128 44.91 7.74 4.59
CA LYS A 128 45.24 9.00 5.27
C LYS A 128 46.00 8.74 6.57
N GLU A 129 45.52 7.83 7.42
CA GLU A 129 46.21 7.45 8.66
C GLU A 129 47.63 6.93 8.38
N SER A 130 47.79 6.06 7.38
CA SER A 130 49.11 5.57 6.98
C SER A 130 50.04 6.66 6.46
N THR A 131 49.52 7.68 5.77
CA THR A 131 50.33 8.79 5.24
C THR A 131 50.80 9.71 6.38
N THR A 132 49.92 10.02 7.33
CA THR A 132 50.27 10.82 8.51
C THR A 132 51.34 10.14 9.36
N ILE A 133 51.28 8.82 9.53
CA ILE A 133 52.32 8.07 10.24
C ILE A 133 53.68 8.18 9.53
N ILE A 134 53.71 8.12 8.20
CA ILE A 134 54.95 8.26 7.41
C ILE A 134 55.53 9.68 7.57
N ASP A 135 54.68 10.71 7.50
CA ASP A 135 55.11 12.10 7.68
C ASP A 135 55.67 12.34 9.09
N ASP A 136 55.03 11.79 10.13
CA ASP A 136 55.49 11.88 11.51
C ASP A 136 56.84 11.16 11.71
N ILE A 137 57.05 9.99 11.09
CA ILE A 137 58.33 9.27 11.14
C ILE A 137 59.45 10.08 10.46
N GLY A 138 59.18 10.64 9.27
CA GLY A 138 60.16 11.48 8.56
C GLY A 138 60.51 12.77 9.33
N ALA A 139 59.53 13.37 10.01
CA ALA A 139 59.78 14.51 10.89
C ALA A 139 60.63 14.16 12.12
N ILE A 140 60.46 12.95 12.69
CA ILE A 140 61.28 12.45 13.80
C ILE A 140 62.73 12.18 13.35
N GLU A 141 62.93 11.60 12.16
CA GLU A 141 64.28 11.39 11.60
C GLU A 141 64.99 12.71 11.33
N HIS A 142 64.30 13.70 10.76
CA HIS A 142 64.86 15.05 10.56
C HIS A 142 65.12 15.83 11.84
N ALA A 143 64.41 15.55 12.93
CA ALA A 143 64.69 16.14 14.24
C ALA A 143 65.95 15.54 14.87
N LYS A 144 66.17 14.23 14.72
CA LYS A 144 67.39 13.55 15.21
C LYS A 144 68.67 13.99 14.49
N ASP A 145 68.58 14.32 13.20
CA ASP A 145 69.73 14.83 12.43
C ASP A 145 70.13 16.27 12.76
N LYS A 146 69.24 17.05 13.41
CA LYS A 146 69.54 18.43 13.82
C LYS A 146 70.24 18.55 15.17
N ASP A 147 70.22 17.51 16.00
CA ASP A 147 70.84 17.49 17.33
C ASP A 147 72.30 16.95 17.32
N VAL A 148 72.90 16.70 16.14
CA VAL A 148 74.28 16.15 16.00
C VAL A 148 75.31 17.21 15.56
N LYS A 149 75.02 18.50 15.75
CA LYS A 149 76.03 19.56 15.61
C LYS A 149 75.97 20.52 16.78
N ASP A 150 76.64 20.14 17.86
CA ASP A 150 77.45 21.04 18.68
C ASP A 150 78.30 20.16 19.59
N ASP A 151 79.54 19.94 19.17
CA ASP A 151 80.77 19.81 19.99
C ASP A 151 82.00 19.80 19.06
#